data_AF-A0A9E8N0G0-F1
#
_entry.id   AF-A0A9E8N0G0-F1
#
_cell.length_a   1.000
_cell.length_b   1.000
_cell.length_c   1.000
_cell.angle_alpha   90.00
_cell.angle_beta   90.00
_cell.angle_gamma   90.00
#
_symmetry.space_group_name_H-M   'P 1'
#
loop_
_entity.id
_entity.type
_entity.pdbx_description
1 polymer ?
#
loop_
_entity_poly.entity_id
_entity_poly.type
_entity_poly.pdbx_seq_one_letter_code
_entity_poly.pdbx_strand_id
1 'polypeptide(L)'
;MSGLKTLGKTTPDYILNFGTEFSYKGFKLSATADFRTGHVFYSGIYNNLTGQGRSFITAENGRGYFVFPNSTVEGSRTSNTNVLTGPSYGGPSEYAEYQSFIQSDDFTGVDENFILDATAFKLREVALSYTVPNKYLDKTFINGLAIGLSGRNLLTVLPKENRGYNDP
;
A
#
# COMPACT_ATOMS: atom_id res chain seq x y z
N MET A 1 1.59 -11.62 30.37
CA MET A 1 0.62 -11.56 29.25
C MET A 1 0.39 -10.09 28.94
N SER A 2 0.91 -9.60 27.81
CA SER A 2 0.59 -8.24 27.35
C SER A 2 -0.87 -8.25 26.90
N GLY A 3 -1.69 -7.34 27.42
CA GLY A 3 -3.08 -7.19 26.97
C GLY A 3 -3.15 -6.68 25.53
N LEU A 4 -4.32 -6.82 24.91
CA LEU A 4 -4.62 -6.21 23.63
C LEU A 4 -4.40 -4.69 23.71
N LYS A 5 -3.76 -4.13 22.68
CA LYS A 5 -3.53 -2.69 22.56
C LYS A 5 -4.29 -2.14 21.35
N THR A 6 -4.67 -0.87 21.43
CA THR A 6 -5.23 -0.15 20.29
C THR A 6 -4.11 0.18 19.31
N LEU A 7 -4.23 -0.32 18.07
CA LEU A 7 -3.18 -0.21 17.03
C LEU A 7 -3.49 0.87 15.98
N GLY A 8 -4.46 1.74 16.28
CA GLY A 8 -4.92 2.81 15.40
C GLY A 8 -6.42 2.74 15.16
N LYS A 9 -6.86 3.37 14.08
CA LYS A 9 -8.27 3.42 13.65
C LYS A 9 -8.38 3.16 12.16
N THR A 10 -9.51 2.61 11.75
CA THR A 10 -9.82 2.33 10.34
C THR A 10 -10.50 3.50 9.63
N THR A 11 -10.96 4.49 10.38
CA THR A 11 -11.60 5.69 9.83
C THR A 11 -10.55 6.77 9.56
N PRO A 12 -10.47 7.32 8.32
CA PRO A 12 -9.54 8.39 7.99
C PRO A 12 -9.71 9.61 8.91
N ASP A 13 -8.60 10.20 9.33
CA ASP A 13 -8.60 11.53 9.96
C ASP A 13 -8.97 12.61 8.96
N TYR A 14 -8.44 12.51 7.74
CA TYR A 14 -8.61 13.51 6.71
C TYR A 14 -9.01 12.86 5.40
N ILE A 15 -10.00 13.47 4.75
CA ILE A 15 -10.47 13.14 3.41
C ILE A 15 -10.47 14.45 2.62
N LEU A 16 -9.60 14.54 1.62
CA LEU A 16 -9.50 15.68 0.72
C LEU A 16 -9.90 15.23 -0.67
N ASN A 17 -10.74 16.01 -1.34
CA ASN A 17 -11.13 15.79 -2.72
C ASN A 17 -10.65 16.98 -3.56
N PHE A 18 -9.96 16.68 -4.65
CA PHE A 18 -9.43 17.66 -5.59
C PHE A 18 -10.18 17.52 -6.90
N GLY A 19 -10.75 18.62 -7.38
CA GLY A 19 -11.37 18.70 -8.69
C GLY A 19 -10.80 19.89 -9.43
N THR A 20 -10.42 19.68 -10.69
CA THR A 20 -10.02 20.77 -11.58
C THR A 20 -10.71 20.64 -12.92
N GLU A 21 -11.06 21.78 -13.50
CA GLU A 21 -11.65 21.87 -14.81
C GLU A 21 -11.00 23.03 -15.57
N PHE A 22 -10.44 22.72 -16.74
CA PHE A 22 -9.85 23.69 -17.64
C PHE A 22 -10.59 23.66 -18.96
N SER A 23 -11.02 24.82 -19.43
CA SER A 23 -11.70 24.97 -20.72
C SER A 23 -10.98 26.00 -21.58
N TYR A 24 -10.63 25.63 -22.81
CA TYR A 24 -9.99 26.53 -23.76
C TYR A 24 -10.30 26.16 -25.21
N LYS A 25 -10.85 27.13 -25.97
CA LYS A 25 -11.14 27.02 -27.42
C LYS A 25 -11.85 25.72 -27.82
N GLY A 26 -12.86 25.31 -27.05
CA GLY A 26 -13.64 24.10 -27.31
C GLY A 26 -13.05 22.83 -26.68
N PHE A 27 -11.80 22.83 -26.23
CA PHE A 27 -11.27 21.76 -25.40
C PHE A 27 -11.72 21.94 -23.95
N LYS A 28 -12.10 20.84 -23.30
CA LYS A 28 -12.40 20.77 -21.89
C LYS A 28 -11.65 19.59 -21.27
N LEU A 29 -10.81 19.87 -20.29
CA LEU A 29 -10.09 18.88 -19.49
C LEU A 29 -10.63 18.95 -18.06
N SER A 30 -11.14 17.84 -17.56
CA SER A 30 -11.50 17.68 -16.15
C SER A 30 -10.67 16.57 -15.51
N ALA A 31 -10.27 16.78 -14.26
CA ALA A 31 -9.61 15.77 -13.47
C ALA A 31 -10.13 15.80 -12.02
N THR A 32 -10.31 14.61 -11.44
CA THR A 32 -10.69 14.44 -10.05
C THR A 32 -9.73 13.49 -9.36
N ALA A 33 -9.34 13.83 -8.13
CA ALA A 33 -8.49 13.02 -7.29
C ALA A 33 -8.99 13.05 -5.83
N ASP A 34 -8.71 12.02 -5.07
CA ASP A 34 -8.96 11.97 -3.64
C ASP A 34 -7.69 11.58 -2.88
N PHE A 35 -7.59 12.13 -1.68
CA PHE A 35 -6.54 11.85 -0.73
C PHE A 35 -7.16 11.50 0.61
N ARG A 36 -6.74 10.37 1.19
CA ARG A 36 -7.18 9.92 2.51
C ARG A 36 -5.96 9.59 3.34
N THR A 37 -5.92 9.98 4.61
CA THR A 37 -4.77 9.73 5.50
C THR A 37 -5.18 9.69 6.97
N GLY A 38 -4.27 9.22 7.84
CA GLY A 38 -4.47 9.10 9.29
C GLY A 38 -5.31 7.91 9.72
N HIS A 39 -5.22 6.81 8.97
CA HIS A 39 -5.88 5.55 9.33
C HIS A 39 -5.01 4.38 8.92
N VAL A 40 -5.32 3.24 9.50
CA VAL A 40 -4.63 1.98 9.25
C VAL A 40 -5.63 0.92 8.82
N PHE A 41 -5.15 -0.07 8.10
CA PHE A 41 -5.92 -1.23 7.74
C PHE A 41 -5.13 -2.51 8.04
N TYR A 42 -5.85 -3.59 8.33
CA TYR A 42 -5.25 -4.90 8.47
C TYR A 42 -5.13 -5.58 7.10
N SER A 43 -3.92 -6.01 6.73
CA SER A 43 -3.66 -6.73 5.48
C SER A 43 -3.63 -8.25 5.70
N GLY A 44 -4.78 -8.89 5.53
CA GLY A 44 -4.86 -10.36 5.51
C GLY A 44 -4.07 -11.00 4.37
N ILE A 45 -3.89 -10.27 3.25
CA ILE A 45 -3.06 -10.73 2.13
C ILE A 45 -1.58 -10.74 2.54
N TYR A 46 -1.10 -9.69 3.20
CA TYR A 46 0.27 -9.65 3.71
C TYR A 46 0.50 -10.76 4.74
N ASN A 47 -0.44 -11.01 5.65
CA ASN A 47 -0.36 -12.14 6.58
C ASN A 47 -0.26 -13.48 5.84
N ASN A 48 -1.17 -13.75 4.90
CA ASN A 48 -1.18 -15.00 4.14
C ASN A 48 0.11 -15.21 3.30
N LEU A 49 0.61 -14.16 2.65
CA LEU A 49 1.88 -14.20 1.92
C LEU A 49 3.06 -14.44 2.84
N THR A 50 3.01 -13.91 4.07
CA THR A 50 4.05 -14.09 5.08
C THR A 50 4.08 -15.54 5.56
N GLY A 51 2.92 -16.12 5.93
CA GLY A 51 2.81 -17.53 6.29
C GLY A 51 3.22 -18.51 5.18
N GLN A 52 3.14 -18.11 3.91
CA GLN A 52 3.60 -18.90 2.76
C GLN A 52 5.08 -18.65 2.38
N GLY A 53 5.81 -17.78 3.07
CA GLY A 53 7.20 -17.47 2.71
C GLY A 53 7.35 -16.64 1.42
N ARG A 54 6.29 -15.96 0.99
CA ARG A 54 6.18 -15.21 -0.29
C ARG A 54 6.15 -13.69 -0.11
N SER A 55 6.16 -13.24 1.13
CA SER A 55 6.21 -11.81 1.47
C SER A 55 7.62 -11.22 1.27
N PHE A 56 7.73 -9.89 1.33
CA PHE A 56 9.05 -9.26 1.29
C PHE A 56 9.87 -9.55 2.55
N ILE A 57 9.26 -9.54 3.73
CA ILE A 57 9.95 -9.76 5.01
C ILE A 57 10.60 -11.15 5.08
N THR A 58 9.97 -12.15 4.47
CA THR A 58 10.53 -13.50 4.37
C THR A 58 11.75 -13.60 3.44
N ALA A 59 12.02 -12.57 2.63
CA ALA A 59 13.18 -12.49 1.74
C ALA A 59 14.25 -11.48 2.22
N GLU A 60 14.07 -10.89 3.40
CA GLU A 60 15.00 -9.91 3.97
C GLU A 60 16.41 -10.50 4.10
N ASN A 61 17.43 -9.65 3.88
CA ASN A 61 18.84 -10.04 3.91
C ASN A 61 19.19 -11.25 3.03
N GLY A 62 18.48 -11.43 1.89
CA GLY A 62 18.68 -12.56 1.00
C GLY A 62 18.28 -13.91 1.62
N ARG A 63 17.40 -13.90 2.64
CA ARG A 63 17.05 -15.03 3.52
C ARG A 63 18.20 -15.49 4.42
N GLY A 64 19.28 -14.70 4.51
CA GLY A 64 20.41 -14.94 5.40
C GLY A 64 20.20 -14.36 6.79
N TYR A 65 21.08 -14.72 7.71
CA TYR A 65 21.00 -14.30 9.10
C TYR A 65 21.31 -12.84 9.32
N PHE A 66 20.61 -12.25 10.28
CA PHE A 66 20.93 -10.93 10.79
C PHE A 66 20.61 -10.84 12.28
N VAL A 67 21.13 -9.82 12.94
CA VAL A 67 20.68 -9.46 14.29
C VAL A 67 19.48 -8.55 14.13
N PHE A 68 18.34 -8.88 14.75
CA PHE A 68 17.18 -7.98 14.74
C PHE A 68 17.61 -6.60 15.27
N PRO A 69 17.47 -5.52 14.47
CA PRO A 69 17.83 -4.18 14.92
C PRO A 69 17.06 -3.81 16.19
N ASN A 70 17.75 -3.18 17.15
CA ASN A 70 17.17 -2.79 18.44
C ASN A 70 16.58 -3.95 19.28
N SER A 71 17.01 -5.19 19.06
CA SER A 71 16.63 -6.33 19.92
C SER A 71 17.48 -6.40 21.19
N THR A 72 16.97 -7.07 22.22
CA THR A 72 17.69 -7.38 23.48
C THR A 72 17.72 -8.87 23.71
N VAL A 73 18.75 -9.38 24.37
CA VAL A 73 18.77 -10.79 24.81
C VAL A 73 17.86 -10.92 26.02
N GLU A 74 16.94 -11.89 25.97
CA GLU A 74 16.00 -12.16 27.05
C GLU A 74 16.74 -12.37 28.37
N GLY A 75 16.29 -11.69 29.42
CA GLY A 75 16.91 -11.75 30.76
C GLY A 75 18.18 -10.91 30.95
N SER A 76 18.87 -10.45 29.90
CA SER A 76 20.09 -9.63 30.07
C SER A 76 19.84 -8.12 30.11
N ARG A 77 18.74 -7.64 29.50
CA ARG A 77 18.46 -6.21 29.25
C ARG A 77 19.56 -5.47 28.48
N THR A 78 20.51 -6.19 27.89
CA THR A 78 21.55 -5.62 27.03
C THR A 78 21.10 -5.69 25.58
N SER A 79 21.55 -4.70 24.80
CA SER A 79 21.39 -4.75 23.34
C SER A 79 21.95 -6.06 22.81
N ASN A 80 21.18 -6.71 21.96
CA ASN A 80 21.62 -7.89 21.25
C ASN A 80 22.59 -7.47 20.14
N THR A 81 23.79 -8.04 20.14
CA THR A 81 24.79 -7.83 19.08
C THR A 81 25.19 -9.14 18.39
N ASN A 82 24.81 -10.29 18.95
CA ASN A 82 25.42 -11.58 18.60
C ASN A 82 24.39 -12.70 18.38
N VAL A 83 23.15 -12.55 18.85
CA VAL A 83 22.08 -13.54 18.64
C VAL A 83 21.42 -13.23 17.30
N LEU A 84 21.66 -14.10 16.34
CA LEU A 84 21.11 -14.03 14.98
C LEU A 84 19.69 -14.57 14.93
N THR A 85 18.96 -14.24 13.86
CA THR A 85 17.62 -14.75 13.54
C THR A 85 17.55 -16.25 13.19
N GLY A 86 18.64 -17.00 13.35
CA GLY A 86 18.70 -18.46 13.15
C GLY A 86 19.70 -19.13 14.10
N PRO A 87 19.94 -20.45 13.99
CA PRO A 87 20.32 -21.22 15.16
C PRO A 87 21.67 -20.81 15.73
N SER A 88 21.66 -20.58 17.03
CA SER A 88 22.82 -20.88 17.86
C SER A 88 22.88 -22.41 17.98
N TYR A 89 23.92 -23.04 17.41
CA TYR A 89 24.25 -24.48 17.44
C TYR A 89 23.44 -25.45 16.55
N GLY A 90 23.97 -25.75 15.36
CA GLY A 90 24.09 -27.15 14.89
C GLY A 90 22.88 -27.91 14.33
N GLY A 91 21.87 -27.24 13.75
CA GLY A 91 20.76 -27.88 13.00
C GLY A 91 20.96 -27.88 11.47
N PRO A 92 20.33 -28.80 10.69
CA PRO A 92 20.82 -29.26 9.37
C PRO A 92 20.57 -28.32 8.18
N SER A 93 20.05 -27.10 8.39
CA SER A 93 19.74 -26.15 7.32
C SER A 93 19.82 -24.72 7.82
N GLU A 94 20.75 -23.97 7.24
CA GLU A 94 21.09 -22.59 7.62
C GLU A 94 19.90 -21.61 7.40
N TYR A 95 19.01 -21.88 6.45
CA TYR A 95 17.94 -20.97 6.06
C TYR A 95 16.62 -21.13 6.84
N ALA A 96 16.50 -22.17 7.68
CA ALA A 96 15.19 -22.62 8.16
C ALA A 96 14.59 -21.74 9.27
N GLU A 97 15.37 -21.27 10.26
CA GLU A 97 14.77 -20.74 11.49
C GLU A 97 14.18 -19.33 11.39
N TYR A 98 14.81 -18.38 10.70
CA TYR A 98 14.20 -17.06 10.47
C TYR A 98 12.90 -17.20 9.67
N GLN A 99 12.95 -17.99 8.59
CA GLN A 99 11.78 -18.24 7.77
C GLN A 99 10.71 -18.97 8.58
N SER A 100 11.08 -19.97 9.39
CA SER A 100 10.17 -20.68 10.28
C SER A 100 9.56 -19.76 11.32
N PHE A 101 10.31 -18.85 11.94
CA PHE A 101 9.81 -17.87 12.89
C PHE A 101 8.81 -16.91 12.24
N ILE A 102 9.18 -16.26 11.12
CA ILE A 102 8.30 -15.32 10.42
C ILE A 102 7.04 -16.01 9.88
N GLN A 103 7.11 -17.30 9.54
CA GLN A 103 5.97 -18.11 9.11
C GLN A 103 5.21 -18.77 10.27
N SER A 104 5.71 -18.68 11.51
CA SER A 104 5.08 -19.31 12.68
C SER A 104 3.93 -18.48 13.22
N ASP A 105 3.11 -19.09 14.08
CA ASP A 105 2.04 -18.41 14.80
C ASP A 105 2.57 -17.29 15.73
N ASP A 106 3.83 -17.37 16.18
CA ASP A 106 4.44 -16.33 17.03
C ASP A 106 4.60 -14.99 16.29
N PHE A 107 4.77 -15.02 14.96
CA PHE A 107 4.83 -13.82 14.13
C PHE A 107 3.51 -13.54 13.41
N THR A 108 2.91 -14.57 12.79
CA THR A 108 1.68 -14.44 11.98
C THR A 108 0.41 -14.29 12.81
N GLY A 109 0.43 -14.72 14.08
CA GLY A 109 -0.67 -14.53 15.04
C GLY A 109 -0.66 -13.17 15.74
N VAL A 110 0.36 -12.34 15.50
CA VAL A 110 0.45 -10.97 16.02
C VAL A 110 -0.07 -9.99 14.97
N ASP A 111 -1.33 -9.57 15.11
CA ASP A 111 -2.01 -8.70 14.15
C ASP A 111 -1.28 -7.37 13.90
N GLU A 112 -0.56 -6.84 14.89
CA GLU A 112 0.23 -5.61 14.79
C GLU A 112 1.25 -5.66 13.63
N ASN A 113 1.79 -6.83 13.33
CA ASN A 113 2.75 -7.01 12.22
C ASN A 113 2.13 -6.81 10.83
N PHE A 114 0.80 -6.84 10.72
CA PHE A 114 0.06 -6.77 9.46
C PHE A 114 -0.86 -5.56 9.37
N ILE A 115 -0.76 -4.63 10.33
CA ILE A 115 -1.43 -3.34 10.27
C ILE A 115 -0.55 -2.38 9.49
N LEU A 116 -1.10 -1.83 8.40
CA LEU A 116 -0.40 -0.95 7.48
C LEU A 116 -1.14 0.39 7.38
N ASP A 117 -0.40 1.46 7.10
CA ASP A 117 -0.93 2.78 6.78
C ASP A 117 -1.84 2.70 5.54
N ALA A 118 -3.09 3.12 5.75
CA ALA A 118 -4.13 3.14 4.74
C ALA A 118 -4.15 4.45 3.95
N THR A 119 -3.14 5.32 4.14
CA THR A 119 -3.02 6.56 3.37
C THR A 119 -3.03 6.24 1.88
N ALA A 120 -3.79 7.01 1.09
CA ALA A 120 -3.87 6.78 -0.34
C ALA A 120 -4.17 8.08 -1.08
N PHE A 121 -3.48 8.27 -2.20
CA PHE A 121 -3.82 9.29 -3.18
C PHE A 121 -4.29 8.59 -4.46
N LYS A 122 -5.52 8.84 -4.90
CA LYS A 122 -6.12 8.17 -6.06
C LYS A 122 -6.57 9.22 -7.07
N LEU A 123 -6.14 9.06 -8.33
CA LEU A 123 -6.63 9.83 -9.47
C LEU A 123 -7.87 9.14 -10.03
N ARG A 124 -9.04 9.64 -9.63
CA ARG A 124 -10.35 9.00 -9.85
C ARG A 124 -10.81 9.07 -11.28
N GLU A 125 -10.70 10.23 -11.90
CA GLU A 125 -11.15 10.42 -13.27
C GLU A 125 -10.34 11.52 -13.94
N VAL A 126 -9.97 11.29 -15.19
CA VAL A 126 -9.49 12.32 -16.10
C VAL A 126 -10.29 12.22 -17.38
N ALA A 127 -10.92 13.31 -17.80
CA ALA A 127 -11.67 13.37 -19.03
C ALA A 127 -11.23 14.56 -19.88
N LEU A 128 -10.99 14.31 -21.15
CA LEU A 128 -10.68 15.32 -22.15
C LEU A 128 -11.76 15.25 -23.23
N SER A 129 -12.41 16.38 -23.50
CA SER A 129 -13.37 16.51 -24.59
C SER A 129 -13.05 17.72 -25.46
N TYR A 130 -13.50 17.65 -26.71
CA TYR A 130 -13.45 18.73 -27.67
C TYR A 130 -14.84 18.93 -28.29
N THR A 131 -15.38 20.12 -28.13
CA THR A 131 -16.61 20.56 -28.77
C THR A 131 -16.28 21.21 -30.10
N VAL A 132 -16.78 20.62 -31.19
CA VAL A 132 -16.58 21.13 -32.55
C VAL A 132 -17.36 22.44 -32.69
N PRO A 133 -16.71 23.56 -33.07
CA PRO A 133 -17.40 24.82 -33.28
C PRO A 133 -18.46 24.74 -34.37
N ASN A 134 -19.64 25.33 -34.13
CA ASN A 134 -20.79 25.26 -35.05
C ASN A 134 -20.47 25.73 -36.48
N LYS A 135 -19.54 26.68 -36.65
CA LYS A 135 -19.08 27.12 -37.98
C LYS A 135 -18.59 25.99 -38.91
N TYR A 136 -18.14 24.88 -38.34
CA TYR A 136 -17.72 23.70 -39.11
C TYR A 136 -18.88 22.72 -39.38
N LEU A 137 -20.00 22.89 -38.68
CA LEU A 137 -21.21 22.05 -38.74
C LEU A 137 -22.36 22.72 -39.51
N ASP A 138 -22.29 24.03 -39.80
CA ASP A 138 -23.36 24.82 -40.45
C ASP A 138 -23.88 24.25 -41.78
N LYS A 139 -23.07 23.44 -42.49
CA LYS A 139 -23.45 22.80 -43.77
C LYS A 139 -23.92 21.35 -43.60
N THR A 140 -24.07 20.89 -42.36
CA THR A 140 -24.49 19.53 -42.01
C THR A 140 -25.84 19.58 -41.29
N PHE A 141 -26.47 18.42 -41.12
CA PHE A 141 -27.68 18.30 -40.30
C PHE A 141 -27.39 18.26 -38.78
N ILE A 142 -26.13 18.37 -38.37
CA ILE A 142 -25.70 18.21 -36.98
C ILE A 142 -25.68 19.58 -36.28
N ASN A 143 -26.49 19.73 -35.22
CA ASN A 143 -26.61 20.98 -34.45
C ASN A 143 -25.49 21.19 -33.42
N GLY A 144 -24.72 20.15 -33.11
CA GLY A 144 -23.61 20.20 -32.18
C GLY A 144 -22.92 18.84 -32.07
N LEU A 145 -21.59 18.84 -32.01
CA LEU A 145 -20.79 17.64 -31.90
C LEU A 145 -19.71 17.85 -30.84
N ALA A 146 -19.63 16.94 -29.88
CA ALA A 146 -18.53 16.87 -28.93
C ALA A 146 -17.97 15.46 -28.92
N ILE A 147 -16.64 15.36 -28.92
CA ILE A 147 -15.93 14.09 -28.88
C ILE A 147 -15.07 14.11 -27.63
N GLY A 148 -15.06 13.03 -26.86
CA GLY A 148 -14.26 12.97 -25.64
C GLY A 148 -13.74 11.58 -25.34
N LEU A 149 -12.70 11.55 -24.51
CA LEU A 149 -12.10 10.37 -23.91
C LEU A 149 -12.08 10.57 -22.40
N SER A 150 -12.45 9.54 -21.65
CA SER A 150 -12.38 9.53 -20.19
C SER A 150 -11.73 8.26 -19.69
N GLY A 151 -10.89 8.40 -18.66
CA GLY A 151 -10.29 7.28 -17.93
C GLY A 151 -10.58 7.39 -16.44
N ARG A 152 -10.84 6.24 -15.79
CA ARG A 152 -11.15 6.17 -14.36
C ARG A 152 -10.14 5.32 -13.60
N ASN A 153 -9.87 5.68 -12.35
CA ASN A 153 -8.89 5.04 -11.46
C ASN A 153 -7.52 4.83 -12.14
N LEU A 154 -7.01 5.90 -12.74
CA LEU A 154 -5.82 5.84 -13.59
C LEU A 154 -4.52 5.69 -12.78
N LEU A 155 -4.49 6.22 -11.56
CA LEU A 155 -3.31 6.21 -10.70
C LEU A 155 -3.73 6.06 -9.25
N THR A 156 -3.03 5.20 -8.53
CA THR A 156 -3.14 5.05 -7.07
C THR A 156 -1.72 5.08 -6.49
N VAL A 157 -1.47 6.00 -5.56
CA VAL A 157 -0.21 6.12 -4.83
C VAL A 157 -0.46 5.70 -3.39
N LEU A 158 0.32 4.73 -2.93
CA LEU A 158 0.21 4.10 -1.62
C LEU A 158 1.51 4.27 -0.83
N PRO A 159 1.45 4.20 0.51
CA PRO A 159 2.61 4.12 1.39
C PRO A 159 3.56 3.00 0.99
N LYS A 160 4.86 3.25 1.16
CA LYS A 160 5.91 2.30 0.79
C LYS A 160 5.77 0.95 1.48
N GLU A 161 5.24 0.93 2.70
CA GLU A 161 5.00 -0.28 3.49
C GLU A 161 3.87 -1.15 2.95
N ASN A 162 2.85 -0.57 2.31
CA ASN A 162 1.78 -1.34 1.71
C ASN A 162 2.30 -2.18 0.53
N ARG A 163 3.32 -1.71 -0.21
CA ARG A 163 3.95 -2.46 -1.33
C ARG A 163 2.97 -3.04 -2.37
N GLY A 164 1.73 -2.55 -2.40
CA GLY A 164 0.66 -3.09 -3.24
C GLY A 164 0.01 -4.38 -2.71
N TYR A 165 0.17 -4.72 -1.43
CA TYR A 165 -0.50 -5.87 -0.82
C TYR A 165 -2.02 -5.72 -0.85
N ASN A 166 -2.54 -4.52 -0.63
CA ASN A 166 -3.96 -4.22 -0.70
C ASN A 166 -4.22 -2.80 -1.25
N ASP A 167 -5.40 -2.61 -1.84
CA ASP A 167 -5.94 -1.27 -2.08
C ASP A 167 -6.83 -0.86 -0.88
N PRO A 168 -6.39 0.09 -0.04
CA PRO A 168 -7.16 0.58 1.11
C PRO A 168 -8.34 1.47 0.73
#